data_AF-A0A967I747-F1
#
_entry.id   AF-A0A967I747-F1
#
_cell.length_a   1.000
_cell.length_b   1.000
_cell.length_c   1.000
_cell.angle_alpha   90.00
_cell.angle_beta   90.00
_cell.angle_gamma   90.00
#
_symmetry.space_group_name_H-M   'P 1'
#
loop_
_entity.id
_entity.type
_entity.pdbx_description
1 polymer ?
#
loop_
_entity_poly.entity_id
_entity_poly.type
_entity_poly.pdbx_seq_one_letter_code
_entity_poly.pdbx_strand_id
1 'polypeptide(L)'
;MYLSSFIHRDDLFDITERWLLGRLEPDDGIRITKILVCDGFVLGQTLEALAAALLKMAHGQSFRQEHIQFKGQLRDAICQSAQDGNTRTKELIHLYRTNPEFFYREAPINGAICVDQQDHLLALYRVKRPRRIAEKANRYVANWIFKLVQDRAREMAEERAQKHNVPLKELITPPKQMDFEFIIAEKHIAGRFKDNNIELDKAALKIHDVGGLKIVASEDKLAQLEKELSRDPNIRVIDRENFSGSYQATSLIIEVPWDQERVCRNYMDLRAWDRYLERGLPEAELKKGLEPFLEGAKPTLKMELILSTFADMVESELGNSLHEERIIAQRDNKVYRGYIP
;
A
#
# COMPACT_ATOMS: atom_id res chain seq x y z
N MET A 1 1.82 13.36 -1.25
CA MET A 1 1.86 11.92 -1.59
C MET A 1 0.55 11.52 -2.23
N TYR A 2 0.61 10.77 -3.33
CA TYR A 2 -0.59 10.44 -4.10
C TYR A 2 -1.10 9.06 -3.72
N LEU A 3 -2.01 9.01 -2.76
CA LEU A 3 -2.62 7.77 -2.26
C LEU A 3 -3.78 7.38 -3.17
N SER A 4 -3.54 6.54 -4.17
CA SER A 4 -4.57 6.25 -5.17
C SER A 4 -5.77 5.44 -4.65
N SER A 5 -5.65 4.81 -3.46
CA SER A 5 -6.77 4.18 -2.75
C SER A 5 -7.67 5.15 -2.00
N PHE A 6 -7.36 6.44 -2.03
CA PHE A 6 -8.15 7.50 -1.40
C PHE A 6 -8.99 8.22 -2.47
N ILE A 7 -10.20 8.63 -2.08
CA ILE A 7 -11.11 9.41 -2.92
C ILE A 7 -10.65 10.88 -2.97
N HIS A 8 -10.02 11.41 -1.93
CA HIS A 8 -9.45 12.76 -1.86
C HIS A 8 -7.95 12.80 -2.16
N ARG A 9 -7.49 11.92 -3.07
CA ARG A 9 -6.08 11.73 -3.40
C ARG A 9 -5.38 12.93 -4.04
N ASP A 10 -6.12 13.80 -4.73
CA ASP A 10 -5.58 15.05 -5.27
C ASP A 10 -5.38 16.05 -4.14
N ASP A 11 -6.41 16.31 -3.33
CA ASP A 11 -6.32 17.20 -2.16
C ASP A 11 -5.20 16.82 -1.19
N LEU A 12 -5.05 15.52 -0.88
CA LEU A 12 -3.98 15.05 -0.03
C LEU A 12 -2.59 15.26 -0.67
N PHE A 13 -2.49 15.14 -1.99
CA PHE A 13 -1.26 15.41 -2.72
C PHE A 13 -0.91 16.89 -2.65
N ASP A 14 -1.88 17.76 -2.87
CA ASP A 14 -1.72 19.22 -2.86
C ASP A 14 -1.31 19.73 -1.47
N ILE A 15 -1.95 19.23 -0.40
CA ILE A 15 -1.55 19.52 0.98
C ILE A 15 -0.11 19.06 1.23
N THR A 16 0.27 17.86 0.75
CA THR A 16 1.64 17.37 0.92
C THR A 16 2.66 18.25 0.19
N GLU A 17 2.36 18.66 -1.04
CA GLU A 17 3.22 19.55 -1.81
C GLU A 17 3.39 20.90 -1.08
N ARG A 18 2.29 21.49 -0.63
CA ARG A 18 2.32 22.73 0.15
C ARG A 18 3.18 22.61 1.40
N TRP A 19 3.05 21.51 2.15
CA TRP A 19 3.83 21.30 3.38
C TRP A 19 5.32 21.12 3.11
N LEU A 20 5.70 20.36 2.09
CA LEU A 20 7.11 20.16 1.71
C LEU A 20 7.78 21.44 1.21
N LEU A 21 6.98 22.37 0.69
CA LEU A 21 7.41 23.70 0.24
C LEU A 21 7.28 24.78 1.34
N GLY A 22 6.92 24.41 2.58
CA GLY A 22 6.77 25.37 3.68
C GLY A 22 5.58 26.33 3.53
N ARG A 23 4.58 25.99 2.69
CA ARG A 23 3.38 26.78 2.39
C ARG A 23 2.14 26.24 3.12
N LEU A 24 2.22 26.10 4.45
CA LEU A 24 1.11 25.57 5.24
C LEU A 24 -0.09 26.52 5.21
N GLU A 25 -1.29 25.97 5.08
CA GLU A 25 -2.56 26.69 5.24
C GLU A 25 -3.19 26.36 6.61
N PRO A 26 -3.95 27.30 7.20
CA PRO A 26 -4.53 27.12 8.54
C PRO A 26 -5.38 25.86 8.69
N ASP A 27 -6.09 25.46 7.63
CA ASP A 27 -7.06 24.37 7.66
C ASP A 27 -6.47 22.99 7.22
N ASP A 28 -5.17 22.91 6.94
CA ASP A 28 -4.57 21.66 6.47
C ASP A 28 -4.72 20.52 7.47
N GLY A 29 -4.48 20.81 8.75
CA GLY A 29 -4.57 19.80 9.81
C GLY A 29 -5.98 19.22 9.92
N ILE A 30 -7.01 20.06 9.85
CA ILE A 30 -8.40 19.61 9.92
C ILE A 30 -8.81 18.89 8.62
N ARG A 31 -8.35 19.35 7.45
CA ARG A 31 -8.64 18.71 6.16
C ARG A 31 -8.02 17.32 6.08
N ILE A 32 -6.76 17.13 6.48
CA ILE A 32 -6.11 15.81 6.55
C ILE A 32 -6.92 14.86 7.44
N THR A 33 -7.35 15.32 8.61
CA THR A 33 -8.15 14.48 9.51
C THR A 33 -9.48 14.06 8.88
N LYS A 34 -10.19 14.98 8.21
CA LYS A 34 -11.42 14.67 7.46
C LYS A 34 -11.16 13.63 6.38
N ILE A 35 -10.10 13.79 5.59
CA ILE A 35 -9.67 12.83 4.56
C ILE A 35 -9.40 11.45 5.19
N LEU A 36 -8.61 11.37 6.27
CA LEU A 36 -8.27 10.08 6.90
C LEU A 36 -9.48 9.35 7.49
N VAL A 37 -10.48 10.09 7.98
CA VAL A 37 -11.73 9.51 8.49
C VAL A 37 -12.61 9.04 7.33
N CYS A 38 -12.88 9.93 6.38
CA CYS A 38 -13.77 9.66 5.26
C CYS A 38 -13.22 8.56 4.36
N ASP A 39 -12.01 8.71 3.84
CA ASP A 39 -11.40 7.80 2.88
C ASP A 39 -11.09 6.45 3.51
N GLY A 40 -10.72 6.45 4.79
CA GLY A 40 -10.51 5.21 5.54
C GLY A 40 -11.79 4.38 5.64
N PHE A 41 -12.94 5.02 5.88
CA PHE A 41 -14.23 4.33 5.93
C PHE A 41 -14.69 3.88 4.54
N VAL A 42 -14.64 4.78 3.54
CA VAL A 42 -15.01 4.50 2.15
C VAL A 42 -14.20 3.32 1.61
N LEU A 43 -12.88 3.32 1.83
CA LEU A 43 -12.00 2.24 1.40
C LEU A 43 -12.35 0.90 2.09
N GLY A 44 -12.61 0.92 3.40
CA GLY A 44 -13.00 -0.27 4.15
C GLY A 44 -14.29 -0.90 3.62
N GLN A 45 -15.33 -0.10 3.42
CA GLN A 45 -16.62 -0.56 2.88
C GLN A 45 -16.51 -1.01 1.43
N THR A 46 -15.66 -0.36 0.62
CA THR A 46 -15.42 -0.76 -0.76
C THR A 46 -14.67 -2.10 -0.83
N LEU A 47 -13.66 -2.30 0.02
CA LEU A 47 -12.92 -3.57 0.11
C LEU A 47 -13.83 -4.73 0.51
N GLU A 48 -14.71 -4.52 1.49
CA GLU A 48 -15.68 -5.54 1.94
C GLU A 48 -16.62 -5.95 0.80
N ALA A 49 -17.22 -4.98 0.11
CA ALA A 49 -18.11 -5.25 -1.02
C ALA A 49 -17.38 -5.92 -2.20
N LEU A 50 -16.15 -5.46 -2.49
CA LEU A 50 -15.33 -6.04 -3.54
C LEU A 50 -14.91 -7.48 -3.21
N ALA A 51 -14.49 -7.74 -1.96
CA ALA A 51 -14.15 -9.08 -1.51
C ALA A 51 -15.34 -10.03 -1.71
N ALA A 52 -16.56 -9.60 -1.35
CA ALA A 52 -17.77 -10.39 -1.57
C ALA A 52 -18.02 -10.68 -3.06
N ALA A 53 -17.85 -9.68 -3.93
CA ALA A 53 -18.01 -9.84 -5.37
C ALA A 53 -16.99 -10.82 -5.97
N LEU A 54 -15.70 -10.66 -5.62
CA LEU A 54 -14.62 -11.51 -6.12
C LEU A 54 -14.68 -12.93 -5.58
N LEU A 55 -15.07 -13.12 -4.32
CA LEU A 55 -15.30 -14.46 -3.76
C LEU A 55 -16.46 -15.16 -4.45
N LYS A 56 -17.52 -14.43 -4.79
CA LYS A 56 -18.64 -14.98 -5.58
C LYS A 56 -18.18 -15.42 -6.97
N MET A 57 -17.34 -14.63 -7.65
CA MET A 57 -16.75 -14.98 -8.95
C MET A 57 -15.83 -16.23 -8.83
N ALA A 58 -14.91 -16.24 -7.87
CA ALA A 58 -13.89 -17.27 -7.76
C ALA A 58 -14.38 -18.61 -7.16
N HIS A 59 -15.30 -18.57 -6.19
CA HIS A 59 -15.73 -19.74 -5.44
C HIS A 59 -17.21 -20.10 -5.63
N GLY A 60 -18.06 -19.13 -5.95
CA GLY A 60 -19.51 -19.34 -6.11
C GLY A 60 -20.24 -19.77 -4.83
N GLN A 61 -19.58 -19.73 -3.68
CA GLN A 61 -20.08 -20.23 -2.39
C GLN A 61 -20.24 -19.09 -1.38
N SER A 62 -21.10 -19.31 -0.39
CA SER A 62 -21.20 -18.45 0.78
C SER A 62 -19.92 -18.51 1.62
N PHE A 63 -19.55 -17.40 2.23
CA PHE A 63 -18.39 -17.30 3.12
C PHE A 63 -18.78 -16.62 4.42
N ARG A 64 -18.01 -16.89 5.48
CA ARG A 64 -18.05 -16.15 6.74
C ARG A 64 -16.88 -15.18 6.77
N GLN A 65 -17.15 -13.96 7.22
CA GLN A 65 -16.13 -12.92 7.40
C GLN A 65 -15.80 -12.77 8.88
N GLU A 66 -14.51 -12.71 9.21
CA GLU A 66 -14.03 -12.50 10.57
C GLU A 66 -13.03 -11.34 10.60
N HIS A 67 -13.26 -10.38 11.49
CA HIS A 67 -12.34 -9.26 11.68
C HIS A 67 -11.12 -9.71 12.49
N ILE A 68 -9.93 -9.33 12.02
CA ILE A 68 -8.65 -9.67 12.67
C ILE A 68 -7.85 -8.42 13.00
N GLN A 69 -7.22 -8.46 14.17
CA GLN A 69 -6.40 -7.38 14.73
C GLN A 69 -4.92 -7.75 14.81
N PHE A 70 -4.61 -9.05 14.83
CA PHE A 70 -3.25 -9.56 14.92
C PHE A 70 -2.98 -10.58 13.81
N LYS A 71 -1.73 -10.61 13.34
CA LYS A 71 -1.29 -11.57 12.32
C LYS A 71 -1.34 -13.01 12.81
N GLY A 72 -1.25 -13.27 14.12
CA GLY A 72 -1.47 -14.59 14.71
C GLY A 72 -2.83 -15.19 14.33
N GLN A 73 -3.90 -14.38 14.30
CA GLN A 73 -5.24 -14.85 13.90
C GLN A 73 -5.28 -15.31 12.44
N LEU A 74 -4.60 -14.60 11.54
CA LEU A 74 -4.44 -15.02 10.15
C LEU A 74 -3.68 -16.35 10.04
N ARG A 75 -2.57 -16.48 10.78
CA ARG A 75 -1.73 -17.68 10.76
C ARG A 75 -2.46 -18.89 11.35
N ASP A 76 -3.27 -18.66 12.37
CA ASP A 76 -4.12 -19.70 12.96
C ASP A 76 -5.21 -20.15 11.96
N ALA A 77 -5.82 -19.24 11.21
CA ALA A 77 -6.73 -19.58 10.11
C ALA A 77 -6.04 -20.39 8.99
N ILE A 78 -4.83 -20.00 8.58
CA ILE A 78 -4.02 -20.77 7.63
C ILE A 78 -3.79 -22.20 8.15
N CYS A 79 -3.50 -22.35 9.45
CA CYS A 79 -3.29 -23.66 10.06
C CYS A 79 -4.55 -24.53 10.11
N GLN A 80 -5.74 -23.94 10.13
CA GLN A 80 -7.00 -24.68 10.07
C GLN A 80 -7.26 -25.21 8.65
N SER A 81 -6.85 -24.46 7.62
CA SER A 81 -6.95 -24.85 6.21
C SER A 81 -5.90 -25.88 5.74
N ALA A 82 -5.16 -26.50 6.66
CA ALA A 82 -3.97 -27.32 6.36
C ALA A 82 -4.25 -28.60 5.55
N GLN A 83 -5.51 -29.02 5.40
CA GLN A 83 -5.86 -30.26 4.70
C GLN A 83 -5.48 -30.20 3.21
N ASP A 84 -5.45 -29.01 2.62
CA ASP A 84 -5.18 -28.77 1.20
C ASP A 84 -3.68 -28.53 0.88
N GLY A 85 -2.80 -28.69 1.88
CA GLY A 85 -1.37 -28.39 1.76
C GLY A 85 -0.51 -29.52 1.16
N ASN A 86 0.49 -29.15 0.36
CA ASN A 86 1.57 -30.05 -0.05
C ASN A 86 2.53 -30.34 1.13
N THR A 87 3.56 -31.17 0.92
CA THR A 87 4.54 -31.52 1.96
C THR A 87 5.17 -30.28 2.61
N ARG A 88 5.59 -29.31 1.79
CA ARG A 88 6.19 -28.05 2.24
C ARG A 88 5.23 -27.22 3.10
N THR A 89 3.96 -27.12 2.71
CA THR A 89 2.93 -26.45 3.49
C THR A 89 2.78 -27.09 4.87
N LYS A 90 2.76 -28.42 4.94
CA LYS A 90 2.65 -29.16 6.21
C LYS A 90 3.85 -28.93 7.12
N GLU A 91 5.07 -28.88 6.55
CA GLU A 91 6.29 -28.57 7.29
C GLU A 91 6.24 -27.16 7.91
N LEU A 92 5.86 -26.13 7.13
CA LEU A 92 5.79 -24.76 7.62
C LEU A 92 4.71 -24.58 8.69
N ILE A 93 3.55 -25.20 8.51
CA ILE A 93 2.48 -25.22 9.52
C ILE A 93 2.95 -25.92 10.79
N HIS A 94 3.68 -27.04 10.67
CA HIS A 94 4.26 -27.72 11.83
C HIS A 94 5.27 -26.82 12.55
N LEU A 95 6.16 -26.15 11.81
CA LEU A 95 7.15 -25.23 12.39
C LEU A 95 6.49 -24.09 13.16
N TYR A 96 5.44 -23.49 12.60
CA TYR A 96 4.66 -22.46 13.27
C TYR A 96 3.97 -22.98 14.53
N ARG A 97 3.33 -24.15 14.47
CA ARG A 97 2.64 -24.74 15.64
C ARG A 97 3.60 -25.06 16.78
N THR A 98 4.82 -25.48 16.46
CA THR A 98 5.84 -25.82 17.45
C THR A 98 6.53 -24.56 18.01
N ASN A 99 6.72 -23.52 17.20
CA ASN A 99 7.46 -22.31 17.59
C ASN A 99 6.74 -21.00 17.16
N PRO A 100 5.52 -20.75 17.66
CA PRO A 100 4.67 -19.66 17.18
C PRO A 100 5.27 -18.26 17.31
N GLU A 101 6.10 -18.03 18.33
CA GLU A 101 6.69 -16.72 18.64
C GLU A 101 7.65 -16.18 17.57
N PHE A 102 8.30 -17.06 16.80
CA PHE A 102 9.21 -16.64 15.72
C PHE A 102 8.47 -16.07 14.50
N PHE A 103 7.15 -16.18 14.48
CA PHE A 103 6.31 -15.76 13.38
C PHE A 103 5.50 -14.53 13.74
N TYR A 104 6.06 -13.53 14.45
CA TYR A 104 5.46 -12.20 14.63
C TYR A 104 3.94 -12.21 14.89
N ARG A 105 3.45 -13.07 15.79
CA ARG A 105 2.00 -13.28 15.99
C ARG A 105 1.29 -12.01 16.43
N GLU A 106 1.94 -11.26 17.33
CA GLU A 106 1.43 -10.01 17.88
C GLU A 106 1.56 -8.82 16.92
N ALA A 107 2.04 -9.03 15.69
CA ALA A 107 2.12 -7.97 14.70
C ALA A 107 0.70 -7.47 14.35
N PRO A 108 0.44 -6.15 14.49
CA PRO A 108 -0.89 -5.61 14.29
C PRO A 108 -1.30 -5.61 12.81
N ILE A 109 -2.55 -6.02 12.57
CA ILE A 109 -3.25 -5.88 11.29
C ILE A 109 -4.58 -5.15 11.53
N ASN A 110 -5.18 -4.61 10.48
CA ASN A 110 -6.54 -4.12 10.49
C ASN A 110 -7.20 -4.63 9.22
N GLY A 111 -7.88 -5.77 9.33
CA GLY A 111 -8.40 -6.47 8.17
C GLY A 111 -9.43 -7.50 8.54
N ALA A 112 -9.90 -8.23 7.55
CA ALA A 112 -10.78 -9.37 7.75
C ALA A 112 -10.31 -10.54 6.90
N ILE A 113 -10.52 -11.74 7.43
CA ILE A 113 -10.40 -12.98 6.69
C ILE A 113 -11.78 -13.44 6.25
N CYS A 114 -11.84 -14.09 5.10
CA CYS A 114 -13.04 -14.76 4.62
C CYS A 114 -12.76 -16.26 4.58
N VAL A 115 -13.63 -17.05 5.20
CA VAL A 115 -13.53 -18.50 5.27
C VAL A 115 -14.79 -19.18 4.72
N ASP A 116 -14.65 -20.39 4.19
CA ASP A 116 -15.80 -21.21 3.79
C ASP A 116 -16.47 -21.91 5.01
N GLN A 117 -17.42 -22.82 4.75
CA GLN A 117 -18.11 -23.58 5.79
C GLN A 117 -17.21 -24.63 6.47
N GLN A 118 -16.06 -24.94 5.88
CA GLN A 118 -15.05 -25.87 6.39
C GLN A 118 -13.88 -25.13 7.06
N ASP A 119 -14.02 -23.82 7.30
CA ASP A 119 -12.99 -22.93 7.84
C ASP A 119 -11.71 -22.87 6.96
N HIS A 120 -11.85 -23.09 5.65
CA HIS A 120 -10.78 -22.85 4.71
C HIS A 120 -10.67 -21.37 4.35
N LEU A 121 -9.46 -20.84 4.40
CA LEU A 121 -9.17 -19.44 4.07
C LEU A 121 -9.36 -19.19 2.56
N LEU A 122 -10.33 -18.35 2.22
CA LEU A 122 -10.63 -17.95 0.84
C LEU A 122 -10.06 -16.58 0.49
N ALA A 123 -10.00 -15.66 1.46
CA ALA A 123 -9.47 -14.32 1.23
C ALA A 123 -8.99 -13.62 2.50
N LEU A 124 -8.18 -12.59 2.30
CA LEU A 124 -7.77 -11.62 3.30
C LEU A 124 -7.84 -10.23 2.67
N TYR A 125 -8.54 -9.29 3.31
CA TYR A 125 -8.39 -7.88 2.95
C TYR A 125 -8.02 -7.03 4.16
N ARG A 126 -7.34 -5.92 3.90
CA ARG A 126 -6.86 -5.01 4.94
C ARG A 126 -6.78 -3.57 4.46
N VAL A 127 -6.84 -2.66 5.42
CA VAL A 127 -6.51 -1.26 5.25
C VAL A 127 -5.23 -0.96 6.03
N LYS A 128 -4.22 -0.39 5.38
CA LYS A 128 -3.01 0.05 6.05
C LYS A 128 -3.33 1.16 7.06
N ARG A 129 -2.75 1.05 8.25
CA ARG A 129 -2.90 2.07 9.30
C ARG A 129 -2.25 3.40 8.86
N PRO A 130 -2.81 4.57 9.22
CA PRO A 130 -2.25 5.88 8.84
C PRO A 130 -0.76 6.04 9.14
N ARG A 131 -0.30 5.62 10.33
CA ARG A 131 1.14 5.62 10.67
C ARG A 131 1.98 4.84 9.67
N ARG A 132 1.51 3.68 9.24
CA ARG A 132 2.22 2.83 8.26
C ARG A 132 2.23 3.44 6.87
N ILE A 133 1.13 4.10 6.49
CA ILE A 133 1.05 4.89 5.25
C ILE A 133 2.07 6.03 5.30
N ALA A 134 2.14 6.79 6.40
CA ALA A 134 3.09 7.88 6.59
C ALA A 134 4.55 7.40 6.52
N GLU A 135 4.89 6.26 7.15
CA GLU A 135 6.21 5.64 7.03
C GLU A 135 6.55 5.26 5.57
N LYS A 136 5.59 4.69 4.83
CA LYS A 136 5.79 4.33 3.42
C LYS A 136 5.94 5.59 2.57
N ALA A 137 5.10 6.58 2.79
CA ALA A 137 5.14 7.89 2.16
C ALA A 137 6.52 8.55 2.32
N ASN A 138 7.02 8.61 3.56
CA ASN A 138 8.33 9.22 3.84
C ASN A 138 9.46 8.53 3.06
N ARG A 139 9.44 7.20 2.98
CA ARG A 139 10.43 6.46 2.17
C ARG A 139 10.38 6.81 0.68
N TYR A 140 9.18 6.98 0.12
CA TYR A 140 9.02 7.35 -1.29
C TYR A 140 9.54 8.76 -1.55
N VAL A 141 9.23 9.72 -0.67
CA VAL A 141 9.76 11.09 -0.76
C VAL A 141 11.29 11.08 -0.67
N ALA A 142 11.86 10.42 0.34
CA ALA A 142 13.30 10.35 0.52
C ALA A 142 14.01 9.70 -0.69
N ASN A 143 13.48 8.60 -1.21
CA ASN A 143 14.03 7.94 -2.41
C ASN A 143 13.93 8.84 -3.64
N TRP A 144 12.82 9.57 -3.80
CA TRP A 144 12.64 10.51 -4.91
C TRP A 144 13.62 11.68 -4.82
N ILE A 145 13.77 12.32 -3.65
CA ILE A 145 14.76 13.40 -3.46
C ILE A 145 16.17 12.88 -3.72
N PHE A 146 16.51 11.69 -3.20
CA PHE A 146 17.81 11.08 -3.44
C PHE A 146 18.05 10.85 -4.93
N LYS A 147 17.04 10.39 -5.68
CA LYS A 147 17.12 10.22 -7.12
C LYS A 147 17.38 11.54 -7.84
N LEU A 148 16.71 12.63 -7.44
CA LEU A 148 16.98 13.97 -7.98
C LEU A 148 18.43 14.41 -7.77
N VAL A 149 18.99 14.14 -6.59
CA VAL A 149 20.40 14.46 -6.28
C VAL A 149 21.33 13.61 -7.14
N GLN A 150 21.07 12.31 -7.28
CA GLN A 150 21.86 11.41 -8.13
C GLN A 150 21.83 11.85 -9.61
N ASP A 151 20.65 12.22 -10.11
CA ASP A 151 20.50 12.65 -11.51
C ASP A 151 21.25 13.97 -11.72
N ARG A 152 21.18 14.92 -10.78
CA ARG A 152 21.96 16.16 -10.86
C ARG A 152 23.47 15.93 -10.77
N ALA A 153 23.93 15.05 -9.89
CA ALA A 153 25.35 14.68 -9.81
C ALA A 153 25.84 14.00 -11.09
N ARG A 154 24.99 13.19 -11.73
CA ARG A 154 25.27 12.58 -13.02
C ARG A 154 25.39 13.62 -14.14
N GLU A 155 24.49 14.61 -14.19
CA GLU A 155 24.59 15.74 -15.13
C GLU A 155 25.93 16.47 -14.98
N MET A 156 26.38 16.73 -13.75
CA MET A 156 27.69 17.35 -13.50
C MET A 156 28.86 16.49 -14.01
N ALA A 157 28.77 15.17 -13.85
CA ALA A 157 29.75 14.24 -14.41
C ALA A 157 29.72 14.24 -15.95
N GLU A 158 28.54 14.34 -16.58
CA GLU A 158 28.37 14.46 -18.03
C GLU A 158 28.97 15.77 -18.56
N GLU A 159 28.72 16.90 -17.90
CA GLU A 159 29.34 18.20 -18.22
C GLU A 159 30.87 18.13 -18.12
N ARG A 160 31.42 17.42 -17.12
CA ARG A 160 32.86 17.19 -17.01
C ARG A 160 33.39 16.31 -18.14
N ALA A 161 32.71 15.21 -18.45
CA ALA A 161 33.10 14.32 -19.55
C ALA A 161 33.23 15.09 -20.87
N GLN A 162 32.23 15.95 -21.15
CA GLN A 162 32.22 16.83 -22.32
C GLN A 162 33.41 17.80 -22.32
N LYS A 163 33.74 18.43 -21.18
CA LYS A 163 34.91 19.32 -21.05
C LYS A 163 36.24 18.62 -21.36
N HIS A 164 36.33 17.32 -21.08
CA HIS A 164 37.51 16.50 -21.39
C HIS A 164 37.42 15.78 -22.74
N ASN A 165 36.33 16.00 -23.50
CA ASN A 165 36.06 15.35 -24.77
C ASN A 165 36.15 13.81 -24.70
N VAL A 166 35.69 13.23 -23.60
CA VAL A 166 35.63 11.78 -23.38
C VAL A 166 34.17 11.34 -23.17
N PRO A 167 33.80 10.12 -23.56
CA PRO A 167 32.52 9.54 -23.17
C PRO A 167 32.39 9.40 -21.65
N LEU A 168 31.20 9.59 -21.08
CA LEU A 168 30.95 9.44 -19.64
C LEU A 168 31.42 8.08 -19.10
N LYS A 169 31.25 7.00 -19.89
CA LYS A 169 31.64 5.64 -19.51
C LYS A 169 33.16 5.47 -19.35
N GLU A 170 33.95 6.33 -19.98
CA GLU A 170 35.42 6.32 -19.95
C GLU A 170 35.98 7.36 -18.97
N LEU A 171 35.10 8.18 -18.37
CA LEU A 171 35.50 9.21 -17.42
C LEU A 171 35.88 8.58 -16.07
N ILE A 172 37.17 8.60 -15.76
CA ILE A 172 37.68 8.23 -14.44
C ILE A 172 37.67 9.48 -13.55
N THR A 173 36.79 9.48 -12.55
CA THR A 173 36.66 10.60 -11.59
C THR A 173 37.26 10.20 -10.24
N PRO A 174 38.15 11.01 -9.63
CA PRO A 174 38.62 10.78 -8.27
C PRO A 174 37.45 10.76 -7.26
N PRO A 175 37.43 9.86 -6.26
CA PRO A 175 36.33 9.78 -5.29
C PRO A 175 36.01 11.12 -4.60
N LYS A 176 37.03 11.88 -4.19
CA LYS A 176 36.85 13.21 -3.59
C LYS A 176 36.08 14.19 -4.48
N GLN A 177 36.26 14.09 -5.79
CA GLN A 177 35.54 14.93 -6.75
C GLN A 177 34.08 14.47 -6.87
N MET A 178 33.82 13.16 -6.88
CA MET A 178 32.45 12.62 -6.87
C MET A 178 31.69 13.05 -5.61
N ASP A 179 32.33 12.97 -4.45
CA ASP A 179 31.75 13.42 -3.17
C ASP A 179 31.42 14.91 -3.20
N PHE A 180 32.36 15.73 -3.70
CA PHE A 180 32.15 17.17 -3.84
C PHE A 180 30.95 17.48 -4.75
N GLU A 181 30.85 16.83 -5.90
CA GLU A 181 29.72 17.01 -6.82
C GLU A 181 28.40 16.59 -6.22
N PHE A 182 28.39 15.48 -5.47
CA PHE A 182 27.21 15.03 -4.77
C PHE A 182 26.73 16.07 -3.75
N ILE A 183 27.65 16.66 -2.97
CA ILE A 183 27.33 17.74 -2.01
C ILE A 183 26.77 18.98 -2.73
N ILE A 184 27.34 19.36 -3.88
CA ILE A 184 26.85 20.49 -4.67
C ILE A 184 25.46 20.20 -5.24
N ALA A 185 25.25 19.00 -5.77
CA ALA A 185 23.95 18.55 -6.26
C ALA A 185 22.88 18.57 -5.15
N GLU A 186 23.20 18.07 -3.95
CA GLU A 186 22.32 18.10 -2.79
C GLU A 186 21.95 19.54 -2.40
N LYS A 187 22.93 20.45 -2.30
CA LYS A 187 22.70 21.87 -2.03
C LYS A 187 21.80 22.52 -3.08
N HIS A 188 21.98 22.19 -4.36
CA HIS A 188 21.16 22.71 -5.43
C HIS A 188 19.70 22.24 -5.31
N ILE A 189 19.48 20.94 -5.08
CA ILE A 189 18.12 20.40 -4.87
C ILE A 189 17.46 21.00 -3.62
N ALA A 190 18.20 21.13 -2.51
CA ALA A 190 17.68 21.79 -1.30
C ALA A 190 17.31 23.26 -1.54
N GLY A 191 18.10 23.99 -2.33
CA GLY A 191 17.78 25.36 -2.76
C GLY A 191 16.47 25.44 -3.54
N ARG A 192 16.21 24.49 -4.44
CA ARG A 192 14.94 24.43 -5.19
C ARG A 192 13.71 24.28 -4.30
N PHE A 193 13.78 23.50 -3.22
CA PHE A 193 12.70 23.42 -2.24
C PHE A 193 12.50 24.77 -1.54
N LYS A 194 13.59 25.39 -1.07
CA LYS A 194 13.55 26.68 -0.38
C LYS A 194 12.95 27.79 -1.25
N ASP A 195 13.26 27.78 -2.53
CA ASP A 195 12.83 28.80 -3.49
C ASP A 195 11.48 28.48 -4.14
N ASN A 196 10.79 27.42 -3.70
CA ASN A 196 9.53 26.92 -4.28
C ASN A 196 9.62 26.61 -5.79
N ASN A 197 10.79 26.20 -6.26
CA ASN A 197 11.08 25.89 -7.67
C ASN A 197 11.31 24.39 -7.88
N ILE A 198 10.41 23.59 -7.30
CA ILE A 198 10.37 22.15 -7.48
C ILE A 198 8.92 21.70 -7.59
N GLU A 199 8.67 20.83 -8.57
CA GLU A 199 7.37 20.21 -8.78
C GLU A 199 7.48 18.75 -8.32
N LEU A 200 6.53 18.31 -7.51
CA LEU A 200 6.51 16.94 -7.03
C LEU A 200 6.06 15.99 -8.15
N ASP A 201 6.84 14.95 -8.39
CA ASP A 201 6.46 13.92 -9.34
C ASP A 201 5.34 13.03 -8.76
N LYS A 202 4.10 13.29 -9.17
CA LYS A 202 2.91 12.52 -8.78
C LYS A 202 3.03 11.04 -9.15
N ALA A 203 3.75 10.67 -10.21
CA ALA A 203 3.96 9.28 -10.60
C ALA A 203 4.96 8.58 -9.67
N ALA A 204 6.10 9.21 -9.38
CA ALA A 204 7.10 8.67 -8.45
C ALA A 204 6.57 8.58 -7.00
N LEU A 205 5.64 9.47 -6.62
CA LEU A 205 5.09 9.56 -5.27
C LEU A 205 3.72 8.86 -5.12
N LYS A 206 3.42 7.92 -6.01
CA LYS A 206 2.17 7.17 -6.05
C LYS A 206 2.21 5.93 -5.16
N ILE A 207 1.16 5.72 -4.37
CA ILE A 207 0.99 4.52 -3.53
C ILE A 207 -0.38 3.89 -3.85
N HIS A 208 -0.35 2.62 -4.22
CA HIS A 208 -1.54 1.84 -4.60
C HIS A 208 -2.05 0.89 -3.52
N ASP A 209 -1.16 0.44 -2.64
CA ASP A 209 -1.39 -0.65 -1.70
C ASP A 209 -1.80 -0.15 -0.30
N VAL A 210 -2.61 0.91 -0.22
CA VAL A 210 -3.20 1.34 1.06
C VAL A 210 -4.33 0.39 1.44
N GLY A 211 -5.23 0.11 0.48
CA GLY A 211 -6.16 -1.01 0.55
C GLY A 211 -5.60 -2.19 -0.22
N GLY A 212 -5.64 -3.37 0.39
CA GLY A 212 -5.19 -4.60 -0.25
C GLY A 212 -6.14 -5.75 0.01
N LEU A 213 -6.36 -6.57 -1.00
CA LEU A 213 -7.12 -7.81 -0.96
C LEU A 213 -6.25 -8.93 -1.52
N LYS A 214 -6.30 -10.10 -0.90
CA LYS A 214 -5.70 -11.33 -1.40
C LYS A 214 -6.78 -12.40 -1.51
N ILE A 215 -6.89 -13.02 -2.68
CA ILE A 215 -7.77 -14.16 -2.95
C ILE A 215 -6.92 -15.43 -2.96
N VAL A 216 -7.42 -16.47 -2.29
CA VAL A 216 -6.77 -17.78 -2.15
C VAL A 216 -7.64 -18.82 -2.85
N ALA A 217 -7.14 -19.37 -3.96
CA ALA A 217 -7.83 -20.41 -4.72
C ALA A 217 -6.84 -21.30 -5.49
N SER A 218 -7.33 -22.35 -6.15
CA SER A 218 -6.52 -23.15 -7.07
C SER A 218 -6.10 -22.34 -8.31
N GLU A 219 -5.01 -22.73 -8.95
CA GLU A 219 -4.48 -22.05 -10.14
C GLU A 219 -5.54 -21.87 -11.23
N ASP A 220 -6.34 -22.92 -11.52
CA ASP A 220 -7.42 -22.87 -12.50
C ASP A 220 -8.48 -21.81 -12.16
N LYS A 221 -8.86 -21.71 -10.89
CA LYS A 221 -9.83 -20.72 -10.41
C LYS A 221 -9.27 -19.30 -10.46
N LEU A 222 -7.99 -19.11 -10.13
CA LEU A 222 -7.33 -17.81 -10.23
C LEU A 222 -7.22 -17.36 -11.69
N ALA A 223 -6.84 -18.26 -12.59
CA ALA A 223 -6.79 -17.98 -14.03
C ALA A 223 -8.17 -17.65 -14.61
N GLN A 224 -9.22 -18.33 -14.13
CA GLN A 224 -10.60 -18.02 -14.49
C GLN A 224 -11.04 -16.65 -13.94
N LEU A 225 -10.72 -16.35 -12.69
CA LEU A 225 -10.99 -15.04 -12.08
C LEU A 225 -10.30 -13.90 -12.85
N GLU A 226 -9.03 -14.05 -13.25
CA GLU A 226 -8.33 -13.06 -14.08
C GLU A 226 -9.08 -12.81 -15.41
N LYS A 227 -9.61 -13.86 -16.05
CA LYS A 227 -10.40 -13.72 -17.27
C LYS A 227 -11.73 -13.00 -17.02
N GLU A 228 -12.39 -13.28 -15.91
CA GLU A 228 -13.63 -12.61 -15.53
C GLU A 228 -13.41 -11.13 -15.21
N LEU A 229 -12.35 -10.81 -14.45
CA LEU A 229 -11.92 -9.44 -14.16
C LEU A 229 -11.68 -8.63 -15.44
N SER A 230 -11.12 -9.24 -16.48
CA SER A 230 -10.88 -8.55 -17.76
C SER A 230 -12.15 -8.19 -18.52
N ARG A 231 -13.29 -8.79 -18.16
CA ARG A 231 -14.61 -8.60 -18.79
C ARG A 231 -15.58 -7.82 -17.92
N ASP A 232 -15.26 -7.60 -16.64
CA ASP A 232 -16.14 -6.89 -15.73
C ASP A 232 -16.14 -5.38 -16.06
N PRO A 233 -17.29 -4.77 -16.37
CA PRO A 233 -17.35 -3.36 -16.73
C PRO A 233 -17.05 -2.41 -15.56
N ASN A 234 -17.11 -2.90 -14.32
CA ASN A 234 -16.90 -2.13 -13.10
C ASN A 234 -15.49 -2.30 -12.52
N ILE A 235 -14.66 -3.19 -13.07
CA ILE A 235 -13.29 -3.41 -12.59
C ILE A 235 -12.31 -3.19 -13.72
N ARG A 236 -11.41 -2.24 -13.56
CA ARG A 236 -10.33 -1.99 -14.53
C ARG A 236 -8.99 -2.40 -13.95
N VAL A 237 -8.34 -3.37 -14.59
CA VAL A 237 -6.94 -3.72 -14.27
C VAL A 237 -6.02 -2.64 -14.86
N ILE A 238 -5.30 -1.93 -13.99
CA ILE A 238 -4.41 -0.82 -14.34
C ILE A 238 -2.97 -1.29 -14.54
N ASP A 239 -2.53 -2.23 -13.71
CA ASP A 239 -1.17 -2.74 -13.71
C ASP A 239 -1.15 -4.20 -13.23
N ARG A 240 -0.12 -4.94 -13.65
CA ARG A 240 0.06 -6.36 -13.36
C ARG A 240 1.53 -6.67 -13.14
N GLU A 241 1.84 -7.18 -11.97
CA GLU A 241 3.18 -7.62 -11.57
C GLU A 241 3.14 -9.11 -11.22
N ASN A 242 4.05 -9.88 -11.81
CA ASN A 242 4.26 -11.28 -11.45
C ASN A 242 5.48 -11.37 -10.52
N PHE A 243 5.29 -11.96 -9.33
CA PHE A 243 6.41 -12.31 -8.47
C PHE A 243 6.86 -13.74 -8.76
N SER A 244 8.15 -13.91 -9.05
CA SER A 244 8.79 -15.21 -9.24
C SER A 244 9.98 -15.36 -8.28
N GLY A 245 10.16 -16.53 -7.66
CA GLY A 245 11.25 -16.80 -6.72
C GLY A 245 10.76 -17.52 -5.47
N SER A 246 11.31 -17.16 -4.30
CA SER A 246 10.86 -17.67 -2.98
C SER A 246 9.44 -17.23 -2.58
N TYR A 247 8.87 -16.30 -3.35
CA TYR A 247 7.50 -15.83 -3.24
C TYR A 247 6.89 -15.81 -4.64
N GLN A 248 5.79 -16.54 -4.83
CA GLN A 248 5.03 -16.56 -6.08
C GLN A 248 3.65 -15.98 -5.83
N ALA A 249 3.27 -15.00 -6.66
CA ALA A 249 1.94 -14.41 -6.67
C ALA A 249 1.76 -13.53 -7.89
N THR A 250 0.52 -13.37 -8.34
CA THR A 250 0.15 -12.30 -9.26
C THR A 250 -0.40 -11.14 -8.44
N SER A 251 0.20 -9.95 -8.55
CA SER A 251 -0.35 -8.72 -7.99
C SER A 251 -0.92 -7.85 -9.09
N LEU A 252 -2.15 -7.39 -8.89
CA LEU A 252 -2.88 -6.53 -9.79
C LEU A 252 -3.16 -5.21 -9.07
N ILE A 253 -2.99 -4.10 -9.79
CA ILE A 253 -3.59 -2.83 -9.36
C ILE A 253 -4.91 -2.70 -10.09
N ILE A 254 -6.00 -2.77 -9.35
CA ILE A 254 -7.35 -2.64 -9.90
C ILE A 254 -7.94 -1.29 -9.52
N GLU A 255 -8.74 -0.74 -10.42
CA GLU A 255 -9.56 0.43 -10.18
C GLU A 255 -11.04 0.04 -10.17
N VAL A 256 -11.74 0.46 -9.13
CA VAL A 256 -13.16 0.12 -8.91
C VAL A 256 -13.96 1.36 -8.52
N PRO A 257 -15.23 1.48 -8.93
CA PRO A 257 -16.14 2.47 -8.39
C PRO A 257 -16.47 2.14 -6.94
N TRP A 258 -16.83 3.16 -6.17
CA TRP A 258 -17.41 2.99 -4.84
C TRP A 258 -18.85 3.50 -4.83
N ASP A 259 -19.68 2.87 -4.02
CA ASP A 259 -21.12 3.19 -3.93
C ASP A 259 -21.34 4.24 -2.86
N GLN A 260 -21.48 5.50 -3.28
CA GLN A 260 -21.62 6.63 -2.36
C GLN A 260 -22.84 6.50 -1.44
N GLU A 261 -24.00 6.14 -2.00
CA GLU A 261 -25.24 6.06 -1.23
C GLU A 261 -25.14 4.96 -0.18
N ARG A 262 -24.68 3.76 -0.58
CA ARG A 262 -24.50 2.63 0.35
C ARG A 262 -23.49 2.95 1.43
N VAL A 263 -22.35 3.57 1.08
CA VAL A 263 -21.31 3.89 2.05
C VAL A 263 -21.81 4.93 3.07
N CYS A 264 -22.46 6.00 2.63
CA CYS A 264 -22.98 7.02 3.55
C CYS A 264 -24.07 6.44 4.47
N ARG A 265 -24.97 5.63 3.93
CA ARG A 265 -25.98 4.92 4.71
C ARG A 265 -25.35 4.01 5.77
N ASN A 266 -24.39 3.17 5.37
CA ASN A 266 -23.70 2.26 6.28
C ASN A 266 -22.93 3.02 7.37
N TYR A 267 -22.38 4.20 7.07
CA TYR A 267 -21.74 5.03 8.09
C TYR A 267 -22.71 5.38 9.22
N MET A 268 -23.96 5.72 8.86
CA MET A 268 -25.01 6.06 9.81
C MET A 268 -25.52 4.83 10.56
N ASP A 269 -25.87 3.76 9.84
CA ASP A 269 -26.45 2.53 10.41
C ASP A 269 -25.50 1.88 11.41
N LEU A 270 -24.20 1.88 11.12
CA LEU A 270 -23.17 1.29 11.98
C LEU A 270 -22.70 2.23 13.09
N ARG A 271 -23.25 3.45 13.18
CA ARG A 271 -22.75 4.51 14.05
C ARG A 271 -21.23 4.68 13.95
N ALA A 272 -20.73 4.67 12.72
CA ALA A 272 -19.30 4.52 12.46
C ALA A 272 -18.46 5.65 13.07
N TRP A 273 -19.04 6.82 13.34
CA TRP A 273 -18.43 7.95 14.04
C TRP A 273 -17.85 7.59 15.41
N ASP A 274 -18.41 6.60 16.12
CA ASP A 274 -17.95 6.20 17.46
C ASP A 274 -16.46 5.77 17.42
N ARG A 275 -15.97 5.27 16.28
CA ARG A 275 -14.56 4.88 16.07
C ARG A 275 -13.61 6.05 15.81
N TYR A 276 -14.13 7.27 15.68
CA TYR A 276 -13.38 8.45 15.23
C TYR A 276 -13.40 9.61 16.24
N LEU A 277 -14.06 9.46 17.40
CA LEU A 277 -14.23 10.53 18.39
C LEU A 277 -12.91 11.13 18.90
N GLU A 278 -11.85 10.31 19.03
CA GLU A 278 -10.55 10.74 19.54
C GLU A 278 -9.60 11.27 18.44
N ARG A 279 -10.11 11.52 17.22
CA ARG A 279 -9.28 11.94 16.08
C ARG A 279 -9.23 13.45 15.86
N GLY A 280 -9.77 14.24 16.77
CA GLY A 280 -9.72 15.71 16.70
C GLY A 280 -10.82 16.35 15.84
N LEU A 281 -11.86 15.59 15.46
CA LEU A 281 -13.10 16.13 14.89
C LEU A 281 -14.20 16.18 15.95
N PRO A 282 -15.00 17.26 16.03
CA PRO A 282 -16.14 17.31 16.93
C PRO A 282 -17.14 16.18 16.62
N GLU A 283 -17.67 15.53 17.66
CA GLU A 283 -18.69 14.48 17.50
C GLU A 283 -19.92 14.97 16.71
N ALA A 284 -20.34 16.22 16.95
CA ALA A 284 -21.45 16.85 16.25
C ALA A 284 -21.20 17.01 14.74
N GLU A 285 -19.95 17.11 14.30
CA GLU A 285 -19.58 17.10 12.89
C GLU A 285 -19.67 15.69 12.31
N LEU A 286 -19.09 14.70 13.01
CA LEU A 286 -19.10 13.30 12.57
C LEU A 286 -20.52 12.73 12.45
N LYS A 287 -21.43 13.13 13.36
CA LYS A 287 -22.84 12.70 13.35
C LYS A 287 -23.66 13.27 12.19
N LYS A 288 -23.15 14.25 11.43
CA LYS A 288 -23.82 14.74 10.21
C LYS A 288 -23.70 13.77 9.04
N GLY A 289 -22.87 12.73 9.15
CA GLY A 289 -22.60 11.77 8.09
C GLY A 289 -21.29 12.05 7.36
N LEU A 290 -21.05 11.32 6.28
CA LEU A 290 -19.86 11.47 5.45
C LEU A 290 -20.06 12.45 4.30
N GLU A 291 -21.30 12.70 3.91
CA GLU A 291 -21.69 13.55 2.79
C GLU A 291 -21.00 14.93 2.82
N PRO A 292 -20.91 15.63 3.96
CA PRO A 292 -20.19 16.91 4.04
C PRO A 292 -18.69 16.82 3.75
N PHE A 293 -18.11 15.63 3.78
CA PHE A 293 -16.68 15.41 3.55
C PHE A 293 -16.36 14.96 2.12
N LEU A 294 -17.36 14.72 1.26
CA LEU A 294 -17.17 14.16 -0.09
C LEU A 294 -16.81 15.20 -1.17
N GLU A 295 -16.69 16.47 -0.81
CA GLU A 295 -16.25 17.49 -1.76
C GLU A 295 -14.83 17.16 -2.28
N GLY A 296 -14.69 17.10 -3.61
CA GLY A 296 -13.45 16.72 -4.29
C GLY A 296 -13.24 15.20 -4.42
N ALA A 297 -14.16 14.38 -3.92
CA ALA A 297 -14.07 12.92 -3.97
C ALA A 297 -14.04 12.41 -5.42
N LYS A 298 -13.06 11.55 -5.73
CA LYS A 298 -13.03 10.80 -6.97
C LYS A 298 -14.04 9.65 -6.96
N PRO A 299 -14.66 9.32 -8.10
CA PRO A 299 -15.68 8.27 -8.18
C PRO A 299 -15.12 6.84 -8.08
N THR A 300 -13.80 6.70 -8.19
CA THR A 300 -13.10 5.41 -8.20
C THR A 300 -11.96 5.38 -7.21
N LEU A 301 -11.58 4.18 -6.78
CA LEU A 301 -10.44 3.88 -5.93
C LEU A 301 -9.52 2.89 -6.62
N LYS A 302 -8.21 3.01 -6.36
CA LYS A 302 -7.23 2.00 -6.78
C LYS A 302 -6.74 1.18 -5.61
N MET A 303 -6.69 -0.12 -5.75
CA MET A 303 -6.27 -1.03 -4.68
C MET A 303 -5.46 -2.20 -5.23
N GLU A 304 -4.69 -2.82 -4.35
CA GLU A 304 -3.89 -4.00 -4.66
C GLU A 304 -4.77 -5.25 -4.51
N LEU A 305 -4.81 -6.08 -5.55
CA LEU A 305 -5.41 -7.41 -5.54
C LEU A 305 -4.30 -8.44 -5.78
N ILE A 306 -4.08 -9.31 -4.80
CA ILE A 306 -3.12 -10.40 -4.91
C ILE A 306 -3.87 -11.71 -5.15
N LEU A 307 -3.50 -12.43 -6.19
CA LEU A 307 -3.99 -13.76 -6.51
C LEU A 307 -2.91 -14.75 -6.11
N SER A 308 -3.27 -15.69 -5.23
CA SER A 308 -2.32 -16.57 -4.56
C SER A 308 -2.91 -17.96 -4.41
N THR A 309 -2.12 -19.01 -4.63
CA THR A 309 -2.54 -20.34 -4.19
C THR A 309 -2.46 -20.44 -2.67
N PHE A 310 -3.04 -21.49 -2.08
CA PHE A 310 -2.90 -21.75 -0.64
C PHE A 310 -1.44 -22.00 -0.25
N ALA A 311 -0.68 -22.74 -1.07
CA ALA A 311 0.74 -22.96 -0.84
C ALA A 311 1.54 -21.64 -0.82
N ASP A 312 1.26 -20.74 -1.77
CA ASP A 312 1.88 -19.42 -1.83
C ASP A 312 1.48 -18.53 -0.65
N MET A 313 0.23 -18.64 -0.20
CA MET A 313 -0.25 -17.93 0.98
C MET A 313 0.54 -18.37 2.22
N VAL A 314 0.71 -19.68 2.40
CA VAL A 314 1.50 -20.27 3.49
C VAL A 314 2.96 -19.81 3.42
N GLU A 315 3.61 -19.91 2.25
CA GLU A 315 5.01 -19.50 2.12
C GLU A 315 5.19 -17.99 2.39
N SER A 316 4.20 -17.16 2.06
CA SER A 316 4.25 -15.71 2.29
C SER A 316 4.07 -15.29 3.76
N GLU A 317 3.47 -16.14 4.59
CA GLU A 317 3.12 -15.83 5.98
C GLU A 317 3.88 -16.69 7.01
N LEU A 318 4.43 -17.84 6.60
CA LEU A 318 5.14 -18.81 7.43
C LEU A 318 6.47 -19.28 6.82
N GLY A 319 6.77 -18.95 5.56
CA GLY A 319 7.97 -19.44 4.85
C GLY A 319 9.14 -18.44 4.85
N ASN A 320 10.09 -18.67 3.94
CA ASN A 320 11.29 -17.82 3.81
C ASN A 320 10.97 -16.42 3.26
N SER A 321 9.72 -16.18 2.88
CA SER A 321 9.21 -14.91 2.35
C SER A 321 8.26 -14.22 3.33
N LEU A 322 8.44 -14.47 4.63
CA LEU A 322 7.73 -13.83 5.73
C LEU A 322 7.57 -12.33 5.47
N HIS A 323 6.32 -11.88 5.41
CA HIS A 323 5.98 -10.50 5.06
C HIS A 323 6.71 -9.47 5.94
N GLU A 324 6.81 -9.76 7.25
CA GLU A 324 7.47 -8.88 8.22
C GLU A 324 8.98 -8.78 7.99
N GLU A 325 9.65 -9.88 7.71
CA GLU A 325 11.09 -9.90 7.43
C GLU A 325 11.42 -9.18 6.13
N ARG A 326 10.62 -9.39 5.07
CA ARG A 326 10.75 -8.64 3.81
C ARG A 326 10.61 -7.14 4.04
N ILE A 327 9.67 -6.73 4.88
CA ILE A 327 9.49 -5.33 5.26
C ILE A 327 10.72 -4.80 5.99
N ILE A 328 11.31 -5.56 6.91
CA ILE A 328 12.49 -5.15 7.69
C ILE A 328 13.71 -5.03 6.76
N ALA A 329 13.97 -6.04 5.93
CA ALA A 329 15.05 -6.01 4.94
C ALA A 329 14.94 -4.80 3.99
N GLN A 330 13.73 -4.47 3.53
CA GLN A 330 13.46 -3.26 2.75
C GLN A 330 13.71 -1.95 3.52
N ARG A 331 13.61 -1.95 4.85
CA ARG A 331 13.96 -0.78 5.67
C ARG A 331 15.46 -0.67 5.93
N ASP A 332 16.14 -1.79 6.11
CA ASP A 332 17.56 -1.82 6.47
C ASP A 332 18.47 -1.57 5.26
N ASN A 333 18.04 -1.99 4.07
CA ASN A 333 18.74 -1.76 2.79
C ASN A 333 18.56 -0.33 2.25
N LYS A 334 18.46 0.68 3.11
CA LYS A 334 18.49 2.08 2.66
C LYS A 334 19.86 2.38 2.03
N VAL A 335 19.85 2.65 0.73
CA VAL A 335 21.04 3.05 -0.04
C VAL A 335 21.60 4.39 0.44
N TYR A 336 20.78 5.24 1.07
CA TYR A 336 21.17 6.56 1.57
C TYR A 336 20.84 6.71 3.07
N ARG A 337 21.81 7.21 3.84
CA ARG A 337 21.73 7.49 5.30
C ARG A 337 22.13 8.94 5.65
N GLY A 338 22.05 9.87 4.71
CA GLY A 338 22.41 11.27 4.94
C GLY A 338 21.25 12.13 5.46
N TYR A 339 21.43 13.46 5.43
CA TYR A 339 20.58 14.46 6.10
C TYR A 339 19.37 14.93 5.29
N ILE A 340 19.01 14.26 4.18
CA ILE A 340 17.74 14.52 3.51
C ILE A 340 16.60 14.19 4.51
N PRO A 341 15.73 15.16 4.86
CA PRO A 341 14.67 15.00 5.85
C PRO A 341 13.75 13.79 5.64
#